data_AF-A0A7V9R625-F1
#
_entry.id   AF-A0A7V9R625-F1
#
_cell.length_a   1.000
_cell.length_b   1.000
_cell.length_c   1.000
_cell.angle_alpha   90.00
_cell.angle_beta   90.00
_cell.angle_gamma   90.00
#
_symmetry.space_group_name_H-M   'P 1'
#
loop_
_entity.id
_entity.type
_entity.pdbx_description
1 polymer ?
#
loop_
_entity_poly.entity_id
_entity_poly.type
_entity_poly.pdbx_seq_one_letter_code
_entity_poly.pdbx_strand_id
1 'polypeptide(L)'
;MYVTVSHDISDSDKFWAAAERELPNLTPNLKLHLCTPITDGKTAFCLWEVDSVEALRNWMEPLLGKVSRNDYHVVDAEKAIGLPGGAKLSQTTASGTSR
;
A
#
# COMPACT_ATOMS: atom_id res chain seq x y z
N MET A 1 8.90 -2.52 4.61
CA MET A 1 8.04 -3.65 4.18
C MET A 1 6.89 -3.13 3.34
N TYR A 2 6.19 -3.99 2.60
CA TYR A 2 5.06 -3.59 1.77
C TYR A 2 3.71 -3.95 2.41
N VAL A 3 2.76 -3.03 2.36
CA VAL A 3 1.41 -3.19 2.89
C VAL A 3 0.41 -2.75 1.82
N THR A 4 -0.57 -3.60 1.50
CA THR A 4 -1.73 -3.16 0.74
C THR A 4 -2.82 -2.69 1.68
N VAL A 5 -3.50 -1.61 1.28
CA VAL A 5 -4.68 -1.11 1.96
C VAL A 5 -5.84 -1.08 0.99
N SER A 6 -6.96 -1.71 1.36
CA SER A 6 -8.23 -1.48 0.68
C SER A 6 -9.09 -0.52 1.49
N HIS A 7 -9.64 0.46 0.80
CA HIS A 7 -10.52 1.47 1.37
C HIS A 7 -11.96 1.19 0.92
N ASP A 8 -12.87 1.09 1.87
CA ASP A 8 -14.32 1.20 1.64
C ASP A 8 -14.76 2.57 2.16
N ILE A 9 -15.05 3.50 1.25
CA ILE A 9 -15.16 4.93 1.49
C ILE A 9 -16.64 5.33 1.52
N SER A 10 -17.06 5.85 2.68
CA SER A 10 -18.44 6.28 2.95
C SER A 10 -18.72 7.75 2.56
N ASP A 11 -17.68 8.59 2.54
CA ASP A 11 -17.74 10.01 2.15
C ASP A 11 -16.53 10.34 1.26
N SER A 12 -16.73 10.18 -0.06
CA SER A 12 -15.66 10.32 -1.06
C SER A 12 -15.05 11.72 -1.05
N ASP A 13 -15.87 12.77 -0.97
CA ASP A 13 -15.39 14.15 -1.02
C ASP A 13 -14.44 14.45 0.15
N LYS A 14 -14.82 14.06 1.37
CA LYS A 14 -13.95 14.23 2.54
C LYS A 14 -12.70 13.36 2.48
N PHE A 15 -12.82 12.12 2.02
CA PHE A 15 -11.69 11.20 1.91
C PHE A 15 -10.64 11.73 0.93
N TRP A 16 -11.07 12.10 -0.28
CA TRP A 16 -10.15 12.55 -1.33
C TRP A 16 -9.57 13.94 -1.04
N ALA A 17 -10.34 14.85 -0.45
CA ALA A 17 -9.80 16.14 0.02
C ALA A 17 -8.76 15.97 1.14
N ALA A 18 -8.94 14.99 2.03
CA ALA A 18 -7.92 14.65 3.02
C ALA A 18 -6.69 14.04 2.35
N ALA A 19 -6.85 13.09 1.43
CA ALA A 19 -5.73 12.48 0.71
C ALA A 19 -4.91 13.53 -0.06
N GLU A 20 -5.56 14.42 -0.82
CA GLU A 20 -4.89 15.48 -1.58
C GLU A 20 -4.07 16.42 -0.69
N ARG A 21 -4.57 16.73 0.52
CA ARG A 21 -3.89 17.60 1.49
C ARG A 21 -2.69 16.91 2.15
N GLU A 22 -2.82 15.64 2.52
CA GLU A 22 -1.85 14.96 3.38
C GLU A 22 -0.75 14.23 2.58
N LEU A 23 -1.05 13.68 1.40
CA LEU A 23 -0.07 12.92 0.61
C LEU A 23 1.19 13.71 0.20
N PRO A 24 1.13 15.02 -0.13
CA PRO A 24 2.33 15.82 -0.39
C PRO A 24 3.24 16.00 0.84
N ASN A 25 2.71 15.77 2.05
CA ASN A 25 3.39 16.03 3.33
C ASN A 25 3.78 14.75 4.07
N LEU A 26 3.88 13.62 3.37
CA LEU A 26 4.26 12.34 3.94
C LEU A 26 5.65 12.41 4.60
N THR A 27 5.75 11.79 5.77
CA THR A 27 7.04 11.58 6.42
C THR A 27 7.87 10.56 5.63
N PRO A 28 9.21 10.62 5.65
CA PRO A 28 10.06 9.75 4.83
C PRO A 28 9.86 8.24 5.02
N ASN A 29 9.31 7.82 6.16
CA ASN A 29 8.99 6.44 6.51
C ASN A 29 7.62 5.96 6.01
N LEU A 30 6.84 6.82 5.33
CA LEU A 30 5.57 6.48 4.69
C LEU A 30 5.66 6.80 3.20
N LYS A 31 5.70 5.76 2.37
CA LYS A 31 5.79 5.93 0.92
C LYS A 31 4.62 5.24 0.23
N LEU A 32 3.79 6.04 -0.45
CA LEU A 32 2.74 5.54 -1.33
C LEU A 32 3.32 5.25 -2.71
N HIS A 33 3.23 4.01 -3.17
CA HIS A 33 3.72 3.60 -4.49
C HIS A 33 2.63 3.54 -5.55
N LEU A 34 1.43 3.14 -5.14
CA LEU A 34 0.29 3.01 -6.03
C LEU A 34 -0.98 3.36 -5.26
N CYS A 35 -1.87 4.09 -5.90
CA CYS A 35 -3.26 4.27 -5.47
C CYS A 35 -4.13 4.07 -6.71
N THR A 36 -5.07 3.13 -6.64
CA THR A 36 -6.02 2.84 -7.72
C THR A 36 -7.44 3.08 -7.21
N PRO A 37 -7.94 4.32 -7.29
CA PRO A 37 -9.35 4.61 -7.06
C PRO A 37 -10.21 3.89 -8.10
N ILE A 38 -11.33 3.34 -7.67
CA ILE A 38 -12.37 2.82 -8.56
C ILE A 38 -13.25 3.99 -9.03
N THR A 39 -13.84 3.87 -10.22
CA THR A 39 -14.60 4.93 -10.89
C THR A 39 -15.72 5.55 -10.04
N ASP A 40 -16.26 4.81 -9.08
CA ASP A 40 -17.30 5.31 -8.16
C ASP A 40 -16.75 6.18 -7.02
N GLY A 41 -15.43 6.26 -6.86
CA GLY A 41 -14.73 6.99 -5.81
C GLY A 41 -14.97 6.44 -4.40
N LYS A 42 -15.61 5.28 -4.27
CA LYS A 42 -15.97 4.64 -3.00
C LYS A 42 -15.03 3.51 -2.62
N THR A 43 -14.23 3.05 -3.56
CA THR A 43 -13.21 2.03 -3.31
C THR A 43 -11.87 2.51 -3.81
N ALA A 44 -10.81 2.21 -3.08
CA ALA A 44 -9.45 2.39 -3.54
C ALA A 44 -8.54 1.29 -3.01
N PHE A 45 -7.55 0.91 -3.80
CA PHE A 45 -6.49 0.00 -3.38
C PHE A 45 -5.16 0.73 -3.43
N CYS A 46 -4.42 0.67 -2.33
CA CYS A 46 -3.15 1.36 -2.18
C CYS A 46 -2.03 0.37 -1.87
N LEU A 47 -0.85 0.60 -2.44
CA LEU A 47 0.39 -0.08 -2.06
C LEU A 47 1.29 0.91 -1.34
N TRP A 48 1.64 0.57 -0.09
CA TRP A 48 2.50 1.36 0.77
C TRP A 48 3.81 0.63 1.06
N GLU A 49 4.90 1.38 1.17
CA GLU A 49 6.16 0.95 1.77
C GLU A 49 6.37 1.70 3.08
N VAL A 50 6.49 0.95 4.17
CA VAL A 50 6.51 1.46 5.56
C VAL A 50 7.39 0.62 6.47
N ASP A 51 7.72 1.13 7.65
CA ASP A 51 8.49 0.40 8.67
C ASP A 51 7.64 -0.67 9.40
N SER A 52 6.36 -0.37 9.65
CA SER A 52 5.40 -1.26 10.34
C SER A 52 3.95 -0.97 9.92
N VAL A 53 3.03 -1.92 10.11
CA VAL A 53 1.60 -1.74 9.78
C VAL A 53 1.01 -0.72 10.73
N GLU A 54 1.46 -0.74 11.98
CA GLU A 54 1.08 0.15 13.06
C GLU A 54 1.46 1.59 12.74
N ALA A 55 2.65 1.84 12.17
CA ALA A 55 3.04 3.18 11.73
C ALA A 55 2.08 3.72 10.66
N LEU A 56 1.71 2.90 9.67
CA LEU A 56 0.74 3.29 8.65
C LEU A 56 -0.65 3.53 9.24
N ARG A 57 -1.12 2.63 10.11
CA ARG A 57 -2.44 2.74 10.76
C ARG A 57 -2.52 3.97 11.66
N ASN A 58 -1.50 4.25 12.44
CA ASN A 58 -1.45 5.41 13.34
C ASN A 58 -1.48 6.74 12.57
N TRP A 59 -0.95 6.77 11.35
CA TRP A 59 -1.05 7.93 10.48
C TRP A 59 -2.41 8.00 9.76
N MET A 60 -2.90 6.88 9.22
CA MET A 60 -4.07 6.83 8.34
C MET A 60 -5.41 6.91 9.07
N GLU A 61 -5.57 6.21 10.20
CA GLU A 61 -6.86 6.12 10.89
C GLU A 61 -7.36 7.46 11.46
N PRO A 62 -6.51 8.32 12.06
CA PRO A 62 -6.96 9.64 12.50
C PRO A 62 -7.46 10.53 11.35
N LEU A 63 -6.92 10.33 10.14
CA LEU A 63 -7.25 11.11 8.95
C LEU A 63 -8.52 10.61 8.25
N LEU A 64 -8.63 9.29 8.08
CA LEU A 64 -9.60 8.68 7.17
C LEU A 64 -10.58 7.71 7.85
N GLY A 65 -10.28 7.21 9.06
CA GLY A 65 -11.07 6.17 9.73
C GLY A 65 -12.52 6.55 10.06
N LYS A 66 -12.84 7.86 10.04
CA LYS A 66 -14.23 8.36 10.19
C LYS A 66 -15.05 8.30 8.90
N VAL A 67 -14.37 8.27 7.75
CA VAL A 67 -15.00 8.34 6.42
C VAL A 67 -14.69 7.12 5.56
N SER A 68 -13.84 6.21 6.02
CA SER A 68 -13.53 4.96 5.36
C SER A 68 -13.22 3.85 6.34
N ARG A 69 -13.64 2.62 6.01
CA ARG A 69 -13.11 1.40 6.61
C ARG A 69 -11.88 0.99 5.82
N ASN A 70 -10.74 0.88 6.51
CA ASN A 70 -9.45 0.54 5.89
C ASN A 70 -9.00 -0.84 6.36
N ASP A 71 -8.76 -1.74 5.41
CA ASP A 71 -8.23 -3.08 5.69
C ASP A 71 -6.76 -3.15 5.27
N TYR A 72 -5.90 -3.62 6.17
CA TYR A 72 -4.44 -3.60 6.02
C TYR A 72 -3.90 -5.01 5.87
N HIS A 73 -3.10 -5.26 4.83
CA HIS A 73 -2.53 -6.57 4.55
C HIS A 73 -1.03 -6.48 4.27
N VAL A 74 -0.22 -7.22 5.02
CA VAL A 74 1.23 -7.33 4.76
C VAL A 74 1.44 -8.13 3.48
N VAL A 75 2.22 -7.58 2.56
CA VAL A 75 2.54 -8.22 1.27
C VAL A 75 3.69 -9.19 1.45
N ASP A 76 3.53 -10.42 0.95
CA ASP A 76 4.63 -11.36 0.75
C ASP A 76 5.51 -10.88 -0.42
N ALA A 77 6.53 -10.10 -0.09
CA ALA A 77 7.39 -9.45 -1.09
C ALA A 77 8.20 -10.43 -1.94
N GLU A 78 8.43 -11.65 -1.48
CA GLU A 78 9.17 -12.68 -2.23
C GLU A 78 8.32 -13.27 -3.37
N LYS A 79 7.00 -13.29 -3.19
CA LYS A 79 6.05 -13.84 -4.17
C LYS A 79 5.32 -12.77 -4.98
N ALA A 80 5.36 -11.52 -4.53
CA ALA A 80 4.67 -10.43 -5.20
C ALA A 80 5.32 -10.08 -6.55
N ILE A 81 4.48 -9.89 -7.57
CA ILE A 81 4.90 -9.54 -8.93
C ILE A 81 4.64 -8.05 -9.13
N GLY A 82 5.63 -7.32 -9.67
CA GLY A 82 5.50 -5.91 -10.00
C GLY A 82 5.74 -4.93 -8.84
N LEU A 83 6.30 -5.40 -7.71
CA LEU A 83 6.68 -4.51 -6.62
C LEU A 83 7.75 -3.48 -7.07
N PRO A 84 7.66 -2.24 -6.57
CA PRO A 84 8.72 -1.25 -6.73
C PRO A 84 10.07 -1.80 -6.28
N GLY A 85 11.13 -1.53 -7.05
CA GLY A 85 12.48 -2.05 -6.76
C GLY A 85 12.74 -3.49 -7.25
N GLY A 86 11.73 -4.16 -7.82
CA GLY A 86 11.85 -5.49 -8.41
C GLY A 86 11.98 -6.58 -7.35
N ALA A 87 11.04 -7.52 -7.33
CA ALA A 87 11.27 -8.79 -6.66
C ALA A 87 12.56 -9.38 -7.25
N LYS A 88 13.58 -9.62 -6.41
CA LYS A 88 14.65 -10.54 -6.80
C LYS A 88 13.99 -11.89 -6.92
N LEU A 89 13.52 -12.23 -8.12
CA LEU A 89 13.25 -13.61 -8.50
C LEU A 89 14.53 -14.35 -8.15
N SER A 90 14.50 -15.13 -7.07
CA SER A 90 15.59 -16.01 -6.68
C SER A 90 15.90 -16.85 -7.91
N GLN A 91 17.03 -16.56 -8.54
CA GLN A 91 17.55 -17.42 -9.59
C GLN A 91 17.80 -18.76 -8.93
N THR A 92 16.90 -19.72 -9.14
CA THR A 92 17.20 -21.11 -8.92
C THR A 92 18.35 -21.44 -9.85
N THR A 93 19.57 -21.36 -9.34
CA THR A 93 20.74 -21.93 -10.00
C THR A 93 20.50 -23.42 -10.05
N ALA A 94 20.03 -23.92 -11.18
CA ALA A 94 20.12 -25.33 -11.52
C ALA A 94 21.60 -25.64 -11.78
N SER A 95 22.39 -25.71 -10.70
CA SER A 95 23.68 -26.38 -10.70
C SER A 95 23.42 -27.88 -10.59
N GLY A 96 23.39 -28.56 -11.73
CA GLY A 96 23.19 -30.00 -11.82
C GLY A 96 23.94 -30.58 -13.00
N THR A 97 25.26 -30.70 -12.86
CA THR A 97 26.17 -31.42 -13.75
C THR A 97 25.77 -32.89 -13.88
N SER A 98 25.82 -33.45 -15.09
CA SER A 98 26.21 -34.86 -15.24
C SER A 98 26.91 -35.10 -16.58
N ARG A 99 27.88 -36.01 -16.49
CA ARG A 99 28.95 -36.38 -17.42
C ARG A 99 28.47 -36.98 -18.73
#